data_AF-L0RV30-F1
#
_entry.id   AF-L0RV30-F1
#
_cell.length_a   1.000
_cell.length_b   1.000
_cell.length_c   1.000
_cell.angle_alpha   90.00
_cell.angle_beta   90.00
_cell.angle_gamma   90.00
#
_symmetry.space_group_name_H-M   'P 1'
#
loop_
_entity.id
_entity.type
_entity.pdbx_description
1 polymer ?
#
loop_
_entity_poly.entity_id
_entity_poly.type
_entity_poly.pdbx_seq_one_letter_code
_entity_poly.pdbx_strand_id
1 'polypeptide(L)'
;MKIKKINTEILNSDLVKFMKIKELKFPSINRVLNRFEIMYEKEIKLLINKIYWIYTKNNIDRDEIKNQLLLSVWEIMTQKELPKYKNFEGYFWSTLKLKLLNKFNRQINRQYDFESRVSYNKMNLSSLNARYQRINVEESKKVSLNEVNSLLDDQEKYLLNCKINFIKPRISSWKQKEMMQNIKTKTSCLFI
;
A
#
# COMPACT_ATOMS: atom_id res chain seq x y z
N MET A 1 -29.76 -22.93 7.52
CA MET A 1 -29.06 -21.89 8.32
C MET A 1 -30.07 -21.27 9.29
N LYS A 2 -30.01 -21.56 10.61
CA LYS A 2 -31.00 -21.05 11.58
C LYS A 2 -30.85 -19.54 11.73
N ILE A 3 -31.92 -18.79 11.43
CA ILE A 3 -31.96 -17.34 11.61
C ILE A 3 -31.85 -17.06 13.11
N LYS A 4 -30.73 -16.47 13.55
CA LYS A 4 -30.52 -16.08 14.95
C LYS A 4 -31.49 -14.95 15.28
N LYS A 5 -32.51 -15.26 16.09
CA LYS A 5 -33.49 -14.28 16.57
C LYS A 5 -32.76 -13.32 17.53
N ILE A 6 -32.96 -12.02 17.35
CA ILE A 6 -32.44 -11.02 18.28
C ILE A 6 -33.32 -11.03 19.53
N ASN A 7 -32.71 -11.13 20.72
CA ASN A 7 -33.43 -10.89 21.96
C ASN A 7 -33.52 -9.36 22.20
N THR A 8 -34.70 -8.80 21.99
CA THR A 8 -34.96 -7.36 22.12
C THR A 8 -34.93 -6.86 23.56
N GLU A 9 -35.04 -7.75 24.55
CA GLU A 9 -35.05 -7.40 25.98
C GLU A 9 -33.65 -7.05 26.50
N ILE A 10 -32.61 -7.57 25.83
CA ILE A 10 -31.21 -7.31 26.18
C ILE A 10 -30.73 -5.99 25.54
N LEU A 11 -31.43 -5.50 24.52
CA LEU A 11 -31.02 -4.30 23.79
C LEU A 11 -31.40 -3.02 24.52
N ASN A 12 -30.55 -2.00 24.37
CA ASN A 12 -30.84 -0.66 24.86
C ASN A 12 -32.18 -0.13 24.29
N SER A 13 -33.01 0.46 25.17
CA SER A 13 -34.34 0.96 24.82
C SER A 13 -34.34 2.06 23.76
N ASP A 14 -33.37 2.97 23.81
CA ASP A 14 -33.24 4.08 22.87
C ASP A 14 -32.86 3.57 21.49
N LEU A 15 -31.97 2.58 21.43
CA LEU A 15 -31.62 1.86 20.19
C LEU A 15 -32.84 1.14 19.60
N VAL A 16 -33.59 0.40 20.43
CA VAL A 16 -34.81 -0.31 19.99
C VAL A 16 -35.85 0.65 19.41
N LYS A 17 -36.01 1.82 20.04
CA LYS A 17 -36.90 2.90 19.59
C LYS A 17 -36.40 3.55 18.30
N PHE A 18 -35.12 3.93 18.25
CA PHE A 18 -34.47 4.58 17.12
C PHE A 18 -34.50 3.71 15.85
N MET A 19 -34.23 2.41 15.99
CA MET A 19 -34.21 1.43 14.91
C MET A 19 -35.60 0.84 14.61
N LYS A 20 -36.64 1.24 15.36
CA LYS A 20 -38.01 0.74 15.24
C LYS A 20 -38.10 -0.79 15.25
N ILE A 21 -37.29 -1.45 16.08
CA ILE A 21 -37.15 -2.92 16.08
C ILE A 21 -38.47 -3.61 16.47
N LYS A 22 -39.26 -2.99 17.37
CA LYS A 22 -40.56 -3.51 17.82
C LYS A 22 -41.61 -3.57 16.72
N GLU A 23 -41.46 -2.80 15.63
CA GLU A 23 -42.38 -2.85 14.48
C GLU A 23 -42.15 -4.10 13.60
N LEU A 24 -41.03 -4.83 13.81
CA LEU A 24 -40.70 -6.01 13.02
C LEU A 24 -41.38 -7.26 13.61
N LYS A 25 -42.22 -7.93 12.82
CA LYS A 25 -42.85 -9.22 13.20
C LYS A 25 -41.83 -10.28 13.64
N PHE A 26 -40.68 -10.34 12.96
CA PHE A 26 -39.57 -11.23 13.33
C PHE A 26 -38.24 -10.48 13.21
N PRO A 27 -37.69 -9.95 14.32
CA PRO A 27 -36.44 -9.21 14.32
C PRO A 27 -35.25 -10.16 14.18
N SER A 28 -34.75 -10.29 12.95
CA SER A 28 -33.43 -10.87 12.67
C SER A 28 -32.43 -9.76 12.40
N ILE A 29 -31.13 -10.04 12.58
CA ILE A 29 -30.05 -9.08 12.34
C ILE A 29 -30.16 -8.47 10.94
N ASN A 30 -30.26 -9.32 9.93
CA ASN A 30 -30.37 -8.87 8.54
C ASN A 30 -31.63 -8.02 8.32
N ARG A 31 -32.76 -8.33 8.96
CA ARG A 31 -33.98 -7.52 8.83
C ARG A 31 -33.85 -6.17 9.53
N VAL A 32 -33.21 -6.12 10.69
CA VAL A 32 -32.95 -4.85 11.39
C VAL A 32 -31.99 -3.98 10.59
N LEU A 33 -30.89 -4.54 10.09
CA LEU A 33 -29.92 -3.81 9.25
C LEU A 33 -30.55 -3.33 7.95
N ASN A 34 -31.33 -4.18 7.26
CA ASN A 34 -32.05 -3.77 6.05
C ASN A 34 -33.08 -2.67 6.34
N ARG A 35 -33.80 -2.76 7.46
CA ARG A 35 -34.74 -1.71 7.90
C ARG A 35 -34.02 -0.40 8.17
N PHE A 36 -32.89 -0.44 8.87
CA PHE A 36 -32.03 0.72 9.12
C PHE A 36 -31.57 1.34 7.80
N GLU A 37 -31.12 0.50 6.85
CA GLU A 37 -30.68 0.97 5.53
C GLU A 37 -31.78 1.70 4.77
N ILE A 38 -32.99 1.14 4.75
CA ILE A 38 -34.15 1.77 4.10
C ILE A 38 -34.55 3.07 4.82
N MET A 39 -34.56 3.09 6.14
CA MET A 39 -35.00 4.26 6.91
C MET A 39 -34.05 5.45 6.79
N TYR A 40 -32.75 5.20 6.70
CA TYR A 40 -31.71 6.22 6.73
C TYR A 40 -30.86 6.21 5.45
N GLU A 41 -31.47 5.83 4.33
CA GLU A 41 -30.78 5.66 3.04
C GLU A 41 -30.00 6.92 2.64
N LYS A 42 -30.62 8.09 2.85
CA LYS A 42 -30.03 9.39 2.51
C LYS A 42 -28.82 9.69 3.37
N GLU A 43 -28.93 9.52 4.69
CA GLU A 43 -27.87 9.77 5.67
C GLU A 43 -26.69 8.80 5.44
N ILE A 44 -27.00 7.53 5.15
CA ILE A 44 -26.00 6.51 4.80
C ILE A 44 -25.27 6.90 3.53
N LYS A 45 -25.98 7.27 2.46
CA LYS A 45 -25.35 7.74 1.20
C LYS A 45 -24.45 8.96 1.44
N LEU A 46 -24.90 9.93 2.22
CA LEU A 46 -24.09 11.11 2.57
C LEU A 46 -22.84 10.72 3.36
N LEU A 47 -22.95 9.81 4.32
CA LEU A 47 -21.82 9.34 5.10
C LEU A 47 -20.82 8.56 4.24
N ILE A 48 -21.30 7.64 3.39
CA ILE A 48 -20.47 6.90 2.43
C ILE A 48 -19.71 7.86 1.53
N ASN A 49 -20.39 8.84 0.93
CA ASN A 49 -19.74 9.81 0.04
C ASN A 49 -18.69 10.65 0.76
N LYS A 50 -18.95 11.05 2.02
CA LYS A 50 -17.95 11.79 2.83
C LYS A 50 -16.72 10.95 3.10
N ILE A 51 -16.89 9.68 3.51
CA ILE A 51 -15.77 8.76 3.76
C ILE A 51 -15.01 8.48 2.46
N TYR A 52 -15.74 8.19 1.39
CA TYR A 52 -15.17 7.95 0.07
C TYR A 52 -14.31 9.14 -0.38
N TRP A 53 -14.81 10.37 -0.23
CA TRP A 53 -14.07 11.57 -0.59
C TRP A 53 -12.77 11.74 0.22
N ILE A 54 -12.81 11.50 1.53
CA ILE A 54 -11.62 11.56 2.41
C ILE A 54 -10.54 10.58 1.96
N TYR A 55 -10.93 9.38 1.51
CA TYR A 55 -10.00 8.30 1.16
C TYR A 55 -9.97 7.98 -0.34
N THR A 56 -10.34 8.93 -1.20
CA THR A 56 -10.43 8.74 -2.66
C THR A 56 -9.13 8.22 -3.27
N LYS A 57 -7.98 8.55 -2.67
CA LYS A 57 -6.64 8.14 -3.13
C LYS A 57 -6.32 6.66 -2.87
N ASN A 58 -7.12 5.96 -2.06
CA ASN A 58 -6.81 4.64 -1.55
C ASN A 58 -7.58 3.51 -2.26
N ASN A 59 -8.21 3.78 -3.41
CA ASN A 59 -8.99 2.81 -4.19
C ASN A 59 -10.07 2.07 -3.37
N ILE A 60 -10.64 2.72 -2.36
CA ILE A 60 -11.70 2.13 -1.53
C ILE A 60 -13.03 2.22 -2.29
N ASP A 61 -13.73 1.10 -2.38
CA ASP A 61 -15.05 1.05 -3.00
C ASP A 61 -16.15 1.56 -2.05
N ARG A 62 -17.18 2.19 -2.61
CA ARG A 62 -18.38 2.61 -1.85
C ARG A 62 -19.08 1.44 -1.21
N ASP A 63 -19.09 0.28 -1.86
CA ASP A 63 -19.67 -0.95 -1.32
C ASP A 63 -18.86 -1.47 -0.11
N GLU A 64 -17.53 -1.34 -0.13
CA GLU A 64 -16.71 -1.65 1.03
C GLU A 64 -17.07 -0.72 2.21
N ILE A 65 -17.18 0.59 1.97
CA ILE A 65 -17.59 1.56 3.00
C ILE A 65 -18.97 1.24 3.56
N LYS A 66 -19.92 0.89 2.70
CA LYS A 66 -21.27 0.49 3.10
C LYS A 66 -21.26 -0.76 3.97
N ASN A 67 -20.52 -1.79 3.57
CA ASN A 67 -20.38 -3.02 4.36
C ASN A 67 -19.75 -2.74 5.72
N GLN A 68 -18.71 -1.89 5.78
CA GLN A 68 -18.11 -1.50 7.06
C GLN A 68 -19.04 -0.67 7.94
N LEU A 69 -19.92 0.13 7.34
CA LEU A 69 -20.94 0.91 8.05
C LEU A 69 -21.94 -0.04 8.71
N LEU A 70 -22.48 -1.01 7.97
CA LEU A 70 -23.44 -1.98 8.49
C LEU A 70 -22.82 -2.87 9.59
N LEU A 71 -21.55 -3.25 9.43
CA LEU A 71 -20.80 -3.94 10.49
C LEU A 71 -20.65 -3.07 11.75
N SER A 72 -20.36 -1.78 11.59
CA SER A 72 -20.22 -0.85 12.71
C SER A 72 -21.55 -0.62 13.44
N VAL A 73 -22.66 -0.58 12.70
CA VAL A 73 -24.02 -0.55 13.26
C VAL A 73 -24.27 -1.82 14.08
N TRP A 74 -23.98 -2.99 13.52
CA TRP A 74 -24.11 -4.25 14.24
C TRP A 74 -23.29 -4.27 15.53
N GLU A 75 -22.04 -3.82 15.50
CA GLU A 75 -21.22 -3.72 16.70
C GLU A 75 -21.85 -2.84 17.78
N ILE A 76 -22.38 -1.66 17.40
CA ILE A 76 -23.08 -0.75 18.34
C ILE A 76 -24.30 -1.46 18.94
N MET A 77 -25.07 -2.21 18.13
CA MET A 77 -26.22 -2.96 18.63
C MET A 77 -25.85 -4.05 19.63
N THR A 78 -24.65 -4.63 19.52
CA THR A 78 -24.17 -5.70 20.41
C THR A 78 -23.43 -5.20 21.64
N GLN A 79 -23.26 -3.88 21.81
CA GLN A 79 -22.64 -3.34 23.01
C GLN A 79 -23.50 -3.63 24.24
N LYS A 80 -22.88 -4.19 25.28
CA LYS A 80 -23.56 -4.54 26.54
C LYS A 80 -24.16 -3.31 27.22
N GLU A 81 -23.46 -2.19 27.14
CA GLU A 81 -23.85 -0.93 27.75
C GLU A 81 -23.74 0.19 26.72
N LEU A 82 -24.85 0.88 26.51
CA LEU A 82 -24.91 2.11 25.73
C LEU A 82 -25.22 3.25 26.69
N PRO A 83 -24.47 4.37 26.64
CA PRO A 83 -24.75 5.48 27.52
C PRO A 83 -26.11 6.09 27.18
N LYS A 84 -26.85 6.52 28.22
CA LYS A 84 -28.13 7.21 28.03
C LYS A 84 -27.87 8.66 27.64
N TYR A 85 -28.26 9.02 26.42
CA TYR A 85 -28.13 10.38 25.91
C TYR A 85 -29.51 10.99 25.64
N LYS A 86 -29.66 12.28 25.94
CA LYS A 86 -30.86 13.06 25.59
C LYS A 86 -31.09 13.11 24.08
N ASN A 87 -30.01 13.15 23.29
CA ASN A 87 -30.05 13.05 21.84
C ASN A 87 -29.34 11.77 21.37
N PHE A 88 -30.04 10.63 21.48
CA PHE A 88 -29.51 9.32 21.08
C PHE A 88 -29.12 9.27 19.60
N GLU A 89 -29.91 9.89 18.72
CA GLU A 89 -29.64 9.93 17.28
C GLU A 89 -28.30 10.63 16.98
N GLY A 90 -28.07 11.80 17.57
CA GLY A 90 -26.80 12.52 17.43
C GLY A 90 -25.60 11.71 17.95
N TYR A 91 -25.76 11.04 19.10
CA TYR A 91 -24.76 10.14 19.63
C TYR A 91 -24.49 8.96 18.67
N PHE A 92 -25.53 8.32 18.17
CA PHE A 92 -25.44 7.15 17.29
C PHE A 92 -24.67 7.48 16.01
N TRP A 93 -25.05 8.56 15.33
CA TRP A 93 -24.38 8.99 14.09
C TRP A 93 -22.93 9.42 14.32
N SER A 94 -22.67 10.13 15.43
CA SER A 94 -21.31 10.53 15.79
C SER A 94 -20.42 9.32 16.07
N THR A 95 -20.94 8.36 16.82
CA THR A 95 -20.25 7.10 17.15
C THR A 95 -19.99 6.28 15.91
N LEU A 96 -20.99 6.15 15.03
CA LEU A 96 -20.87 5.43 13.77
C LEU A 96 -19.80 6.06 12.86
N LYS A 97 -19.83 7.40 12.71
CA LYS A 97 -18.82 8.15 11.95
C LYS A 97 -17.42 7.93 12.50
N LEU A 98 -17.23 8.05 13.82
CA LEU A 98 -15.93 7.86 14.46
C LEU A 98 -15.40 6.43 14.28
N LYS A 99 -16.25 5.41 14.46
CA LYS A 99 -15.88 4.02 14.23
C LYS A 99 -15.42 3.77 12.81
N LEU A 100 -16.18 4.26 11.82
CA LEU A 100 -15.85 4.15 10.41
C LEU A 100 -14.51 4.81 10.08
N LEU A 101 -14.32 6.06 10.51
CA LEU A 101 -13.06 6.78 10.29
C LEU A 101 -11.88 6.05 10.91
N ASN A 102 -12.00 5.59 12.14
CA ASN A 102 -10.94 4.85 12.83
C ASN A 102 -10.58 3.54 12.13
N LYS A 103 -11.58 2.84 11.56
CA LYS A 103 -11.34 1.59 10.84
C LYS A 103 -10.54 1.82 9.57
N PHE A 104 -10.94 2.79 8.75
CA PHE A 104 -10.23 3.12 7.52
C PHE A 104 -8.84 3.72 7.79
N ASN A 105 -8.69 4.59 8.79
CA ASN A 105 -7.37 5.07 9.23
C ASN A 105 -6.44 3.92 9.61
N ARG A 106 -6.92 2.93 10.37
CA ARG A 106 -6.13 1.74 10.74
C ARG A 106 -5.75 0.89 9.52
N GLN A 107 -6.67 0.69 8.59
CA GLN A 107 -6.42 -0.07 7.36
C GLN A 107 -5.35 0.59 6.51
N ILE A 108 -5.42 1.92 6.34
CA ILE A 108 -4.47 2.70 5.56
C ILE A 108 -3.10 2.73 6.21
N ASN A 109 -3.02 2.96 7.53
CA ASN A 109 -1.75 2.95 8.23
C ASN A 109 -1.07 1.58 8.14
N ARG A 110 -1.84 0.49 8.24
CA ARG A 110 -1.30 -0.87 8.04
C ARG A 110 -0.81 -1.11 6.62
N GLN A 111 -1.52 -0.59 5.62
CA GLN A 111 -1.09 -0.68 4.22
C GLN A 111 0.22 0.09 4.01
N TYR A 112 0.32 1.30 4.55
CA TYR A 112 1.54 2.10 4.50
C TYR A 112 2.73 1.41 5.19
N ASP A 113 2.50 0.83 6.37
CA ASP A 113 3.53 0.06 7.09
C ASP A 113 4.01 -1.14 6.27
N PHE A 114 3.09 -1.84 5.60
CA PHE A 114 3.41 -2.96 4.72
C PHE A 114 4.24 -2.50 3.50
N GLU A 115 3.78 -1.47 2.79
CA GLU A 115 4.45 -0.93 1.62
C GLU A 115 5.86 -0.43 1.97
N SER A 116 6.02 0.21 3.13
CA SER A 116 7.31 0.69 3.64
C SER A 116 8.26 -0.48 3.93
N ARG A 117 7.77 -1.53 4.61
CA ARG A 117 8.57 -2.74 4.88
C ARG A 117 9.00 -3.46 3.61
N VAL A 118 8.09 -3.61 2.64
CA VAL A 118 8.41 -4.24 1.35
C VAL A 118 9.45 -3.41 0.58
N SER A 119 9.31 -2.08 0.58
CA SER A 119 10.23 -1.16 -0.09
C SER A 119 11.63 -1.22 0.54
N TYR A 120 11.70 -1.23 1.87
CA TYR A 120 12.95 -1.40 2.62
C TYR A 120 13.64 -2.74 2.30
N ASN A 121 12.87 -3.84 2.27
CA ASN A 121 13.40 -5.15 1.90
C ASN A 121 13.94 -5.18 0.45
N LYS A 122 13.27 -4.52 -0.49
CA LYS A 122 13.76 -4.38 -1.88
C LYS A 122 15.06 -3.59 -1.95
N MET A 123 15.19 -2.49 -1.22
CA MET A 123 16.43 -1.71 -1.17
C MET A 123 17.58 -2.54 -0.58
N ASN A 124 17.31 -3.29 0.49
CA ASN A 124 18.32 -4.17 1.10
C ASN A 124 18.78 -5.27 0.13
N LEU A 125 17.85 -5.93 -0.56
CA LEU A 125 18.18 -6.92 -1.60
C LEU A 125 19.00 -6.31 -2.74
N SER A 126 18.65 -5.11 -3.20
CA SER A 126 19.44 -4.39 -4.21
C SER A 126 20.85 -4.09 -3.72
N SER A 127 21.00 -3.64 -2.47
CA SER A 127 22.31 -3.37 -1.87
C SER A 127 23.15 -4.64 -1.70
N LEU A 128 22.53 -5.76 -1.32
CA LEU A 128 23.17 -7.06 -1.20
C LEU A 128 23.62 -7.57 -2.56
N ASN A 129 22.77 -7.48 -3.59
CA ASN A 129 23.10 -7.87 -4.95
C ASN A 129 24.26 -7.03 -5.50
N ALA A 130 24.26 -5.71 -5.25
CA ALA A 130 25.37 -4.83 -5.62
C ALA A 130 26.68 -5.19 -4.90
N ARG A 131 26.63 -5.61 -3.63
CA ARG A 131 27.81 -6.12 -2.91
C ARG A 131 28.28 -7.46 -3.46
N TYR A 132 27.36 -8.39 -3.71
CA TYR A 132 27.67 -9.71 -4.28
C TYR A 132 28.33 -9.60 -5.66
N GLN A 133 27.81 -8.73 -6.53
CA GLN A 133 28.41 -8.43 -7.83
C GLN A 133 29.83 -7.83 -7.71
N ARG A 134 30.13 -7.07 -6.66
CA ARG A 134 31.49 -6.55 -6.43
C ARG A 134 32.45 -7.63 -5.93
N ILE A 135 31.99 -8.51 -5.05
CA ILE A 135 32.80 -9.58 -4.46
C ILE A 135 33.12 -10.66 -5.52
N ASN A 136 32.16 -11.01 -6.38
CA ASN A 136 32.40 -11.98 -7.46
C ASN A 136 33.33 -11.47 -8.59
N VAL A 137 33.74 -10.20 -8.57
CA VAL A 137 34.77 -9.70 -9.48
C VAL A 137 36.18 -10.04 -8.96
N GLU A 138 36.36 -10.32 -7.66
CA GLU A 138 37.67 -10.57 -7.05
C GLU A 138 38.26 -11.97 -7.34
N GLU A 139 37.49 -12.91 -7.90
CA GLU A 139 38.01 -14.21 -8.38
C GLU A 139 38.52 -14.16 -9.83
N SER A 140 38.36 -13.05 -10.54
CA SER A 140 38.99 -12.88 -11.86
C SER A 140 40.50 -12.63 -11.67
N LYS A 141 41.35 -13.34 -12.43
CA LYS A 141 42.80 -13.08 -12.54
C LYS A 141 43.04 -11.57 -12.44
N LYS A 142 43.86 -11.11 -11.49
CA LYS A 142 44.23 -9.69 -11.38
C LYS A 142 45.04 -9.32 -12.63
N VAL A 143 44.34 -8.91 -13.69
CA VAL A 143 44.95 -8.37 -14.89
C VAL A 143 45.60 -7.05 -14.49
N SER A 144 46.92 -6.98 -14.60
CA SER A 144 47.67 -5.77 -14.32
C SER A 144 47.36 -4.71 -15.38
N LEU A 145 47.40 -3.44 -14.98
CA LEU A 145 47.20 -2.32 -15.92
C LEU A 145 48.23 -2.34 -17.07
N ASN A 146 49.41 -2.92 -16.83
CA ASN A 146 50.46 -3.09 -17.83
C ASN A 146 50.08 -4.12 -18.91
N GLU A 147 49.40 -5.21 -18.54
CA GLU A 147 48.88 -6.20 -19.49
C GLU A 147 47.73 -5.66 -20.32
N VAL A 148 46.88 -4.79 -19.75
CA VAL A 148 45.86 -4.08 -20.54
C VAL A 148 46.53 -3.11 -21.50
N ASN A 149 47.49 -2.32 -21.02
CA ASN A 149 48.17 -1.30 -21.83
C ASN A 149 49.01 -1.89 -22.97
N SER A 150 49.49 -3.13 -22.87
CA SER A 150 50.23 -3.77 -23.96
C SER A 150 49.35 -4.15 -25.15
N LEU A 151 48.04 -4.33 -24.94
CA LEU A 151 47.08 -4.70 -26.00
C LEU A 151 46.46 -3.50 -26.71
N LEU A 152 46.57 -2.30 -26.13
CA LEU A 152 45.91 -1.10 -26.63
C LEU A 152 46.86 -0.24 -27.48
N ASP A 153 46.32 0.36 -28.53
CA ASP A 153 47.01 1.41 -29.27
C ASP A 153 46.95 2.76 -28.51
N ASP A 154 47.74 3.74 -28.95
CA ASP A 154 47.85 5.03 -28.24
C ASP A 154 46.54 5.83 -28.23
N GLN A 155 45.67 5.64 -29.23
CA GLN A 155 44.36 6.31 -29.28
C GLN A 155 43.35 5.67 -28.32
N GLU A 156 43.37 4.35 -28.22
CA GLU A 156 42.60 3.57 -27.25
C GLU A 156 43.05 3.88 -25.82
N LYS A 157 44.37 3.96 -25.57
CA LYS A 157 44.94 4.39 -24.29
C LYS A 157 44.49 5.80 -23.93
N TYR A 158 44.56 6.73 -24.88
CA TYR A 158 44.09 8.10 -24.68
C TYR A 158 42.60 8.15 -24.32
N LEU A 159 41.75 7.38 -25.03
CA LEU A 159 40.32 7.30 -24.75
C LEU A 159 40.04 6.74 -23.35
N LEU A 160 40.75 5.67 -22.97
CA LEU A 160 40.59 5.03 -21.66
C LEU A 160 41.03 5.96 -20.53
N ASN A 161 42.16 6.68 -20.72
CA ASN A 161 42.63 7.70 -19.79
C ASN A 161 41.63 8.87 -19.65
N CYS A 162 40.99 9.29 -20.75
CA CYS A 162 39.92 10.29 -20.69
C CYS A 162 38.72 9.78 -19.88
N LYS A 163 38.34 8.51 -20.03
CA LYS A 163 37.22 7.92 -19.27
C LYS A 163 37.53 7.78 -17.77
N ILE A 164 38.73 7.33 -17.42
CA ILE A 164 39.17 7.18 -16.02
C ILE A 164 39.19 8.54 -15.32
N ASN A 165 39.70 9.58 -15.98
CA ASN A 165 39.83 10.92 -15.42
C ASN A 165 38.62 11.83 -15.68
N PHE A 166 37.51 11.30 -16.20
CA PHE A 166 36.29 12.06 -16.54
C PHE A 166 36.52 13.25 -17.49
N ILE A 167 37.54 13.18 -18.35
CA ILE A 167 37.87 14.19 -19.36
C ILE A 167 37.08 13.91 -20.64
N LYS A 168 36.56 14.96 -21.28
CA LYS A 168 35.87 14.82 -22.57
C LYS A 168 36.89 14.56 -23.69
N PRO A 169 36.85 13.41 -24.38
CA PRO A 169 37.79 13.10 -25.45
C PRO A 169 37.52 13.93 -26.70
N ARG A 170 38.59 14.30 -27.41
CA ARG A 170 38.51 15.01 -28.71
C ARG A 170 38.30 14.05 -29.88
N ILE A 171 37.36 13.11 -29.73
CA ILE A 171 37.06 12.04 -30.69
C ILE A 171 35.54 12.02 -30.90
N SER A 172 35.06 11.70 -32.11
CA SER A 172 33.62 11.60 -32.38
C SER A 172 32.96 10.48 -31.58
N SER A 173 31.67 10.63 -31.26
CA SER A 173 30.92 9.64 -30.46
C SER A 173 30.88 8.26 -31.13
N TRP A 174 30.81 8.21 -32.46
CA TRP A 174 30.86 6.98 -33.23
C TRP A 174 32.22 6.28 -33.10
N LYS A 175 33.33 7.02 -33.28
CA LYS A 175 34.67 6.46 -33.16
C LYS A 175 34.99 6.02 -31.73
N GLN A 176 34.46 6.74 -30.73
CA GLN A 176 34.54 6.30 -29.32
C GLN A 176 33.84 4.95 -29.09
N LYS A 177 32.66 4.72 -29.69
CA LYS A 177 31.95 3.44 -29.58
C LYS A 177 32.73 2.30 -30.23
N GLU A 178 33.28 2.55 -31.41
CA GLU A 178 34.14 1.61 -32.14
C GLU A 178 35.38 1.24 -31.30
N MET A 179 36.12 2.24 -30.80
CA MET A 179 37.30 2.02 -29.94
C MET A 179 36.94 1.27 -28.65
N MET A 180 35.82 1.61 -28.00
CA MET A 180 35.38 0.87 -26.81
C MET A 180 35.02 -0.59 -27.12
N GLN A 181 34.50 -0.88 -28.31
CA GLN A 181 34.25 -2.25 -28.73
C GLN A 181 35.55 -3.00 -29.01
N ASN A 182 36.53 -2.36 -29.65
CA ASN A 182 37.86 -2.93 -29.89
C ASN A 182 38.60 -3.23 -28.57
N ILE A 183 38.58 -2.29 -27.63
CA ILE A 183 39.13 -2.47 -26.28
C ILE A 183 38.49 -3.68 -25.60
N LYS A 184 37.15 -3.82 -25.65
CA LYS A 184 36.44 -4.97 -25.08
C LYS A 184 36.88 -6.29 -25.71
N THR A 185 36.96 -6.35 -27.03
CA THR A 185 37.40 -7.57 -27.74
C THR A 185 38.86 -7.92 -27.43
N LYS A 186 39.76 -6.93 -27.38
CA LYS A 186 41.18 -7.14 -27.06
C LYS A 186 41.36 -7.61 -25.61
N THR A 187 40.65 -6.99 -24.69
CA THR A 187 40.73 -7.32 -23.25
C THR A 187 40.01 -8.62 -22.89
N SER A 188 39.00 -9.06 -23.67
CA SER A 188 38.33 -10.35 -23.40
C SER A 188 39.27 -11.56 -23.47
N CYS A 189 40.36 -11.46 -24.22
CA CYS A 189 41.39 -12.51 -24.27
C CYS A 189 42.19 -12.66 -22.97
N LEU A 190 42.17 -11.66 -22.07
CA LEU A 190 42.86 -11.70 -20.77
C LEU A 190 42.04 -12.39 -19.67
N PHE A 191 40.75 -12.62 -19.92
CA PHE A 191 39.81 -13.23 -18.98
C PHE A 191 39.50 -14.71 -19.29
N ILE A 192 40.27 -15.33 -20.19
CA ILE A 192 40.31 -16.78 -20.46
C ILE A 192 41.48 -17.41 -19.66
#